data_AF-L7TZ20-F1
#
_entry.id   AF-L7TZ20-F1
#
_cell.length_a   1.000
_cell.length_b   1.000
_cell.length_c   1.000
_cell.angle_alpha   90.00
_cell.angle_beta   90.00
_cell.angle_gamma   90.00
#
_symmetry.space_group_name_H-M   'P 1'
#
loop_
_entity.id
_entity.type
_entity.pdbx_description
1 polymer ?
#
loop_
_entity_poly.entity_id
_entity_poly.type
_entity_poly.pdbx_seq_one_letter_code
_entity_poly.pdbx_strand_id
1 'polypeptide(L)'
;MRGCLVAIGLLGALVGAQAEAKSVALIWKGAKTQADAEAHRAAWGNIETLLEKTKWELPEGHPKLVRSDTLAGLKPGFWVWLVGVCDTEGAATALAHLKVFAPDAYARDVEVEAMDQACPSTDGAPLVARKESLALNKKGQKLQVFTQEESQYLEPGEEFGDQFTLTRYHFVLLSKKGELLAAEEVVGEEDFSGDVRQGPTAYRCELEGIGRSGAESLVLTRNCRAGTAECGSVVRADEVTRVTVQGSTLVRGTTTRMNEQRLECGD
;
A
#
# COMPACT_ATOMS: atom_id res chain seq x y z
N MET A 1 -65.61 9.26 47.48
CA MET A 1 -64.93 10.25 46.59
C MET A 1 -63.97 11.03 47.47
N ARG A 2 -62.66 11.16 47.26
CA ARG A 2 -61.69 10.76 46.24
C ARG A 2 -60.35 10.69 47.01
N GLY A 3 -59.61 9.59 46.88
CA GLY A 3 -58.24 9.47 47.40
C GLY A 3 -57.25 10.20 46.49
N CYS A 4 -56.22 10.80 47.07
CA CYS A 4 -55.09 11.40 46.34
C CYS A 4 -53.83 10.61 46.70
N LEU A 5 -53.38 9.77 45.77
CA LEU A 5 -52.11 9.06 45.80
C LEU A 5 -51.00 10.03 45.38
N VAL A 6 -50.00 10.23 46.25
CA VAL A 6 -48.77 10.94 45.91
C VAL A 6 -47.82 9.96 45.24
N ALA A 7 -47.54 10.18 43.95
CA ALA A 7 -46.61 9.39 43.16
C ALA A 7 -45.16 9.80 43.48
N ILE A 8 -44.36 8.81 43.88
CA ILE A 8 -42.91 8.91 44.07
C ILE A 8 -42.26 8.86 42.68
N GLY A 9 -41.69 9.98 42.23
CA GLY A 9 -40.89 10.05 41.01
C GLY A 9 -39.47 9.52 41.27
N LEU A 10 -39.19 8.29 40.81
CA LEU A 10 -37.84 7.75 40.70
C LEU A 10 -37.10 8.47 39.56
N LEU A 11 -36.12 9.31 39.92
CA LEU A 11 -35.07 9.75 38.99
C LEU A 11 -34.14 8.56 38.73
N GLY A 12 -34.34 7.88 37.62
CA GLY A 12 -33.37 6.92 37.07
C GLY A 12 -32.17 7.67 36.53
N ALA A 13 -31.04 7.58 37.22
CA ALA A 13 -29.74 7.94 36.67
C ALA A 13 -29.41 6.97 35.52
N LEU A 14 -29.53 7.43 34.29
CA LEU A 14 -28.90 6.81 33.13
C LEU A 14 -27.39 7.02 33.25
N VAL A 15 -26.73 6.18 34.04
CA VAL A 15 -25.29 5.96 33.91
C VAL A 15 -25.11 5.25 32.58
N GLY A 16 -24.87 6.03 31.53
CA GLY A 16 -24.40 5.50 30.26
C GLY A 16 -23.08 4.78 30.54
N ALA A 17 -23.09 3.46 30.45
CA ALA A 17 -21.86 2.70 30.31
C ALA A 17 -21.21 3.17 29.01
N GLN A 18 -20.24 4.08 29.11
CA GLN A 18 -19.30 4.30 28.02
C GLN A 18 -18.60 2.96 27.82
N ALA A 19 -18.97 2.28 26.73
CA ALA A 19 -18.17 1.17 26.25
C ALA A 19 -16.75 1.72 26.02
N GLU A 20 -15.79 1.26 26.80
CA GLU A 20 -14.39 1.60 26.60
C GLU A 20 -14.04 1.27 25.14
N ALA A 21 -13.73 2.31 24.36
CA ALA A 21 -13.33 2.14 22.98
C ALA A 21 -12.01 1.36 22.99
N LYS A 22 -12.06 0.10 22.56
CA LYS A 22 -10.88 -0.75 22.52
C LYS A 22 -9.96 -0.27 21.40
N SER A 23 -8.80 0.23 21.78
CA SER A 23 -7.70 0.58 20.89
C SER A 23 -6.96 -0.70 20.47
N VAL A 24 -6.30 -0.66 19.32
CA VAL A 24 -5.58 -1.79 18.75
C VAL A 24 -4.18 -1.33 18.35
N ALA A 25 -3.16 -1.93 18.97
CA ALA A 25 -1.77 -1.69 18.63
C ALA A 25 -1.37 -2.52 17.40
N LEU A 26 -0.78 -1.85 16.40
CA LEU A 26 -0.17 -2.46 15.23
C LEU A 26 1.32 -2.69 15.50
N ILE A 27 1.73 -3.96 15.51
CA ILE A 27 3.08 -4.37 15.89
C ILE A 27 3.74 -5.06 14.71
N TRP A 28 4.93 -4.61 14.35
CA TRP A 28 5.70 -5.21 13.27
C TRP A 28 6.46 -6.47 13.74
N LYS A 29 7.35 -6.29 14.72
CA LYS A 29 8.22 -7.34 15.28
C LYS A 29 8.48 -7.07 16.74
N GLY A 30 8.93 -8.09 17.46
CA GLY A 30 9.42 -7.94 18.81
C GLY A 30 10.35 -9.06 19.24
N ALA A 31 11.09 -8.81 20.31
CA ALA A 31 12.02 -9.77 20.89
C ALA A 31 12.00 -9.69 22.42
N LYS A 32 12.62 -10.66 23.09
CA LYS A 32 12.69 -10.69 24.57
C LYS A 32 13.65 -9.64 25.13
N THR A 33 14.73 -9.36 24.41
CA THR A 33 15.72 -8.36 24.80
C THR A 33 15.60 -7.13 23.90
N GLN A 34 16.01 -5.98 24.43
CA GLN A 34 16.01 -4.74 23.66
C GLN A 34 16.96 -4.84 22.47
N ALA A 35 18.17 -5.37 22.70
CA ALA A 35 19.19 -5.51 21.66
C ALA A 35 18.72 -6.38 20.48
N ASP A 36 18.04 -7.49 20.75
CA ASP A 36 17.49 -8.34 19.68
C ASP A 36 16.38 -7.63 18.90
N ALA A 37 15.55 -6.82 19.58
CA ALA A 37 14.49 -6.06 18.93
C ALA A 37 15.09 -4.92 18.07
N GLU A 38 16.10 -4.22 18.57
CA GLU A 38 16.82 -3.18 17.83
C GLU A 38 17.51 -3.73 16.58
N ALA A 39 18.04 -4.96 16.64
CA ALA A 39 18.64 -5.62 15.47
C ALA A 39 17.65 -5.78 14.30
N HIS A 40 16.33 -5.75 14.54
CA HIS A 40 15.34 -5.74 13.47
C HIS A 40 15.29 -4.41 12.71
N ARG A 41 15.73 -3.28 13.26
CA ARG A 41 15.59 -1.95 12.62
C ARG A 41 16.16 -1.88 11.21
N ALA A 42 17.24 -2.61 10.94
CA ALA A 42 17.84 -2.68 9.60
C ALA A 42 16.85 -3.20 8.54
N ALA A 43 16.00 -4.19 8.88
CA ALA A 43 14.99 -4.71 7.96
C ALA A 43 13.84 -3.72 7.70
N TRP A 44 13.67 -2.71 8.56
CA TRP A 44 12.63 -1.69 8.36
C TRP A 44 12.97 -0.74 7.22
N GLY A 45 14.26 -0.48 6.93
CA GLY A 45 14.64 0.47 5.88
C GLY A 45 14.05 0.11 4.50
N ASN A 46 13.97 -1.19 4.19
CA ASN A 46 13.32 -1.66 2.96
C ASN A 46 11.80 -1.42 2.97
N ILE A 47 11.17 -1.52 4.14
CA ILE A 47 9.75 -1.25 4.33
C ILE A 47 9.50 0.24 4.12
N GLU A 48 10.29 1.09 4.78
CA GLU A 48 10.23 2.55 4.72
C GLU A 48 10.25 3.07 3.27
N THR A 49 11.17 2.55 2.44
CA THR A 49 11.21 2.88 0.99
C THR A 49 9.93 2.51 0.24
N LEU A 50 9.26 1.41 0.63
CA LEU A 50 8.00 1.03 0.02
C LEU A 50 6.84 1.89 0.52
N LEU A 51 6.82 2.25 1.81
CA LEU A 51 5.78 3.12 2.38
C LEU A 51 5.74 4.48 1.68
N GLU A 52 6.91 5.06 1.41
CA GLU A 52 7.05 6.30 0.66
C GLU A 52 6.44 6.20 -0.74
N LYS A 53 6.69 5.08 -1.44
CA LYS A 53 6.14 4.84 -2.78
C LYS A 53 4.63 4.66 -2.76
N THR A 54 4.09 4.04 -1.71
CA THR A 54 2.67 3.72 -1.60
C THR A 54 1.85 4.81 -0.92
N LYS A 55 2.48 5.96 -0.60
CA LYS A 55 1.90 7.09 0.14
C LYS A 55 1.25 6.65 1.46
N TRP A 56 1.84 5.65 2.11
CA TRP A 56 1.38 5.19 3.41
C TRP A 56 2.15 5.92 4.50
N GLU A 57 1.46 6.77 5.24
CA GLU A 57 2.06 7.64 6.22
C GLU A 57 2.00 7.00 7.60
N LEU A 58 3.15 6.95 8.25
CA LEU A 58 3.25 6.57 9.64
C LEU A 58 2.98 7.79 10.53
N PRO A 59 2.38 7.59 11.71
CA PRO A 59 2.29 8.67 12.68
C PRO A 59 3.67 9.15 13.11
N GLU A 60 3.76 10.42 13.52
CA GLU A 60 5.03 11.01 13.94
C GLU A 60 5.75 10.14 14.98
N GLY A 61 7.07 9.97 14.78
CA GLY A 61 7.92 9.16 15.65
C GLY A 61 7.75 7.65 15.51
N HIS A 62 6.99 7.15 14.52
CA HIS A 62 6.82 5.72 14.25
C HIS A 62 7.69 5.24 13.05
N PRO A 63 8.07 3.95 13.01
CA PRO A 63 7.88 2.97 14.08
C PRO A 63 8.75 3.30 15.30
N LYS A 64 8.22 3.03 16.50
CA LYS A 64 8.98 3.23 17.75
C LYS A 64 9.15 1.93 18.50
N LEU A 65 10.31 1.78 19.14
CA LEU A 65 10.59 0.63 19.99
C LEU A 65 10.05 0.90 21.40
N VAL A 66 9.18 0.04 21.90
CA VAL A 66 8.57 0.15 23.23
C VAL A 66 8.65 -1.16 24.00
N ARG A 67 8.70 -1.07 25.32
CA ARG A 67 8.59 -2.24 26.20
C ARG A 67 7.12 -2.64 26.32
N SER A 68 6.78 -3.90 26.11
CA SER A 68 5.39 -4.34 25.98
C SER A 68 4.54 -4.12 27.22
N ASP A 69 5.14 -4.10 28.41
CA ASP A 69 4.45 -3.81 29.67
C ASP A 69 4.05 -2.33 29.87
N THR A 70 4.53 -1.43 29.00
CA THR A 70 4.11 -0.02 29.00
C THR A 70 2.78 0.20 28.28
N LEU A 71 2.28 -0.81 27.57
CA LEU A 71 0.99 -0.80 26.89
C LEU A 71 0.08 -1.83 27.54
N ALA A 72 -0.91 -1.36 28.31
CA ALA A 72 -1.91 -2.23 28.90
C ALA A 72 -2.62 -3.04 27.80
N GLY A 73 -2.79 -4.35 28.03
CA GLY A 73 -3.30 -5.31 27.04
C GLY A 73 -2.22 -6.15 26.35
N LEU A 74 -0.96 -5.70 26.32
CA LEU A 74 0.15 -6.51 25.80
C LEU A 74 0.75 -7.45 26.84
N LYS A 75 1.31 -8.57 26.36
CA LYS A 75 2.03 -9.51 27.22
C LYS A 75 3.36 -8.89 27.69
N PRO A 76 3.63 -8.80 29.01
CA PRO A 76 4.85 -8.19 29.52
C PRO A 76 6.11 -9.01 29.19
N GLY A 77 7.27 -8.35 29.22
CA GLY A 77 8.59 -8.99 29.07
C GLY A 77 9.15 -9.04 27.65
N PHE A 78 8.62 -8.22 26.73
CA PHE A 78 9.11 -8.10 25.36
C PHE A 78 9.39 -6.65 25.00
N TRP A 79 10.20 -6.45 23.97
CA TRP A 79 10.40 -5.18 23.27
C TRP A 79 9.78 -5.31 21.89
N VAL A 80 8.95 -4.36 21.49
CA VAL A 80 8.17 -4.41 20.26
C VAL A 80 8.32 -3.12 19.44
N TRP A 81 8.38 -3.25 18.12
CA TRP A 81 8.27 -2.14 17.19
C TRP A 81 6.80 -1.83 16.95
N LEU A 82 6.32 -0.79 17.61
CA LEU A 82 4.98 -0.26 17.45
C LEU A 82 4.94 0.61 16.20
N VAL A 83 4.04 0.29 15.28
CA VAL A 83 3.80 1.01 14.03
C VAL A 83 2.73 2.08 14.21
N GLY A 84 1.77 1.83 15.08
CA GLY A 84 0.76 2.79 15.50
C GLY A 84 -0.30 2.14 16.39
N VAL A 85 -1.24 2.94 16.87
CA VAL A 85 -2.40 2.50 17.64
C VAL A 85 -3.64 3.09 16.99
N CYS A 86 -4.57 2.24 16.59
CA CYS A 86 -5.78 2.63 15.89
C CYS A 86 -7.02 2.28 16.73
N ASP A 87 -8.18 2.80 16.34
CA ASP A 87 -9.43 2.15 16.67
C ASP A 87 -9.54 0.76 15.98
N THR A 88 -10.59 0.01 16.28
CA THR A 88 -10.77 -1.36 15.76
C THR A 88 -10.94 -1.42 14.24
N GLU A 89 -11.60 -0.41 13.64
CA GLU A 89 -11.89 -0.38 12.20
C GLU A 89 -10.63 -0.01 11.41
N GLY A 90 -9.96 1.07 11.80
CA GLY A 90 -8.70 1.53 11.23
C GLY A 90 -7.59 0.50 11.36
N ALA A 91 -7.54 -0.24 12.48
CA ALA A 91 -6.54 -1.29 12.68
C ALA A 91 -6.63 -2.42 11.66
N ALA A 92 -7.84 -2.85 11.28
CA ALA A 92 -8.00 -3.94 10.33
C ALA A 92 -7.43 -3.57 8.95
N THR A 93 -7.77 -2.37 8.47
CA THR A 93 -7.29 -1.82 7.19
C THR A 93 -5.79 -1.59 7.22
N ALA A 94 -5.28 -0.91 8.24
CA ALA A 94 -3.85 -0.62 8.38
C ALA A 94 -3.02 -1.91 8.55
N LEU A 95 -3.51 -2.91 9.29
CA LEU A 95 -2.84 -4.20 9.41
C LEU A 95 -2.81 -4.97 8.09
N ALA A 96 -3.91 -4.96 7.34
CA ALA A 96 -3.95 -5.61 6.02
C ALA A 96 -2.91 -5.01 5.08
N HIS A 97 -2.76 -3.68 5.08
CA HIS A 97 -1.73 -2.99 4.32
C HIS A 97 -0.32 -3.32 4.85
N LEU A 98 -0.08 -3.22 6.16
CA LEU A 98 1.20 -3.57 6.80
C LEU A 98 1.66 -5.00 6.47
N LYS A 99 0.72 -5.96 6.41
CA LYS A 99 1.02 -7.36 6.10
C LYS A 99 1.47 -7.62 4.66
N VAL A 100 1.27 -6.66 3.74
CA VAL A 100 1.79 -6.74 2.37
C VAL A 100 3.32 -6.81 2.36
N PHE A 101 3.98 -6.05 3.24
CA PHE A 101 5.44 -5.93 3.31
C PHE A 101 6.04 -6.44 4.62
N ALA A 102 5.22 -6.63 5.64
CA ALA A 102 5.59 -7.29 6.87
C ALA A 102 4.57 -8.38 7.23
N PRO A 103 4.62 -9.56 6.59
CA PRO A 103 3.65 -10.64 6.80
C PRO A 103 3.50 -11.10 8.27
N ASP A 104 4.59 -10.99 9.05
CA ASP A 104 4.62 -11.34 10.47
C ASP A 104 4.04 -10.25 11.39
N ALA A 105 3.69 -9.09 10.85
CA ALA A 105 3.04 -8.03 11.61
C ALA A 105 1.68 -8.50 12.14
N TYR A 106 1.34 -8.03 13.32
CA TYR A 106 0.14 -8.45 14.02
C TYR A 106 -0.48 -7.30 14.81
N ALA A 107 -1.74 -7.49 15.17
CA ALA A 107 -2.49 -6.57 16.00
C ALA A 107 -2.76 -7.17 17.39
N ARG A 108 -2.88 -6.30 18.39
CA ARG A 108 -3.29 -6.65 19.75
C ARG A 108 -4.16 -5.53 20.34
N ASP A 109 -5.22 -5.93 21.02
CA ASP A 109 -6.04 -5.03 21.81
C ASP A 109 -5.17 -4.38 22.90
N VAL A 110 -5.30 -3.08 23.05
CA VAL A 110 -4.61 -2.28 24.07
C VAL A 110 -5.58 -1.27 24.69
N GLU A 111 -5.31 -0.91 25.93
CA GLU A 111 -6.05 0.12 26.65
C GLU A 111 -5.25 1.43 26.52
N VAL A 112 -5.70 2.29 25.60
CA VAL A 112 -5.08 3.58 25.29
C VAL A 112 -6.21 4.59 25.07
N GLU A 113 -6.08 5.78 25.64
CA GLU A 113 -7.03 6.88 25.45
C GLU A 113 -7.13 7.25 23.97
N ALA A 114 -8.33 7.65 23.54
CA ALA A 114 -8.57 7.98 22.13
C ALA A 114 -7.64 9.10 21.62
N MET A 115 -7.25 10.05 22.49
CA MET A 115 -6.33 11.14 22.13
C MET A 115 -4.89 10.70 21.88
N ASP A 116 -4.52 9.52 22.39
CA ASP A 116 -3.19 8.93 22.24
C ASP A 116 -3.16 7.90 21.08
N GLN A 117 -4.29 7.71 20.39
CA GLN A 117 -4.34 6.92 19.17
C GLN A 117 -3.62 7.64 18.04
N ALA A 118 -2.79 6.90 17.33
CA ALA A 118 -1.98 7.38 16.23
C ALA A 118 -1.95 6.25 15.19
N CYS A 119 -2.92 6.28 14.27
CA CYS A 119 -3.09 5.22 13.27
C CYS A 119 -2.34 5.57 11.99
N PRO A 120 -1.59 4.62 11.39
CA PRO A 120 -1.06 4.81 10.04
C PRO A 120 -2.20 5.06 9.06
N SER A 121 -1.98 5.96 8.11
CA SER A 121 -2.99 6.39 7.15
C SER A 121 -2.49 6.27 5.72
N THR A 122 -3.42 6.19 4.77
CA THR A 122 -3.13 6.19 3.33
C THR A 122 -3.98 7.27 2.69
N ASP A 123 -3.35 8.16 1.95
CA ASP A 123 -4.06 9.12 1.08
C ASP A 123 -4.42 8.49 -0.28
N GLY A 124 -3.85 7.30 -0.57
CA GLY A 124 -4.08 6.56 -1.81
C GLY A 124 -4.98 5.34 -1.67
N ALA A 125 -5.31 4.74 -2.81
CA ALA A 125 -6.00 3.45 -2.83
C ALA A 125 -5.18 2.37 -2.11
N PRO A 126 -5.83 1.34 -1.53
CA PRO A 126 -5.13 0.26 -0.88
C PRO A 126 -4.32 -0.58 -1.87
N LEU A 127 -3.22 -1.17 -1.40
CA LEU A 127 -2.50 -2.20 -2.14
C LEU A 127 -3.35 -3.47 -2.27
N VAL A 128 -3.54 -3.93 -3.50
CA VAL A 128 -4.27 -5.15 -3.80
C VAL A 128 -3.30 -6.23 -4.26
N ALA A 129 -3.30 -7.38 -3.58
CA ALA A 129 -2.47 -8.51 -3.95
C ALA A 129 -2.93 -9.12 -5.28
N ARG A 130 -1.98 -9.33 -6.19
CA ARG A 130 -2.23 -10.01 -7.45
C ARG A 130 -1.92 -11.51 -7.37
N LYS A 131 -2.50 -12.28 -8.30
CA LYS A 131 -2.31 -13.74 -8.37
C LYS A 131 -0.91 -14.10 -8.84
N GLU A 132 -0.29 -13.21 -9.61
CA GLU A 132 1.03 -13.38 -10.16
C GLU A 132 2.08 -13.39 -9.05
N SER A 133 2.70 -14.54 -8.89
CA SER A 133 3.85 -14.71 -8.00
C SER A 133 4.84 -15.70 -8.59
N LEU A 134 6.12 -15.45 -8.30
CA LEU A 134 7.22 -16.27 -8.73
C LEU A 134 7.95 -16.80 -7.50
N ALA A 135 7.83 -18.11 -7.27
CA ALA A 135 8.68 -18.82 -6.33
C ALA A 135 10.08 -18.95 -6.94
N LEU A 136 11.11 -18.57 -6.19
CA LEU A 136 12.49 -18.55 -6.67
C LEU A 136 13.25 -19.78 -6.15
N ASN A 137 13.77 -20.57 -7.09
CA ASN A 137 14.10 -21.98 -6.91
C ASN A 137 15.29 -22.27 -5.98
N LYS A 138 16.11 -21.28 -5.61
CA LYS A 138 17.38 -21.53 -4.88
C LYS A 138 17.42 -21.08 -3.42
N LYS A 139 16.55 -20.16 -3.00
CA LYS A 139 16.59 -19.58 -1.64
C LYS A 139 15.24 -19.57 -0.93
N GLY A 140 14.20 -20.13 -1.55
CA GLY A 140 12.83 -20.05 -1.02
C GLY A 140 12.28 -18.62 -0.99
N GLN A 141 12.91 -17.70 -1.73
CA GLN A 141 12.41 -16.34 -1.91
C GLN A 141 11.16 -16.36 -2.80
N LYS A 142 10.33 -15.33 -2.65
CA LYS A 142 9.10 -15.16 -3.43
C LYS A 142 9.06 -13.75 -3.98
N LEU A 143 8.84 -13.61 -5.28
CA LEU A 143 8.48 -12.33 -5.90
C LEU A 143 6.96 -12.28 -6.01
N GLN A 144 6.34 -11.28 -5.40
CA GLN A 144 4.90 -11.02 -5.44
C GLN A 144 4.63 -9.71 -6.16
N VAL A 145 3.43 -9.61 -6.73
CA VAL A 145 2.97 -8.38 -7.39
C VAL A 145 1.77 -7.84 -6.63
N PHE A 146 1.78 -6.54 -6.39
CA PHE A 146 0.67 -5.79 -5.82
C PHE A 146 0.32 -4.63 -6.75
N THR A 147 -0.93 -4.19 -6.72
CA THR A 147 -1.39 -3.03 -7.48
C THR A 147 -1.92 -1.94 -6.57
N GLN A 148 -1.69 -0.69 -6.96
CA GLN A 148 -2.29 0.48 -6.33
C GLN A 148 -2.87 1.38 -7.42
N GLU A 149 -4.13 1.77 -7.26
CA GLU A 149 -4.78 2.72 -8.17
C GLU A 149 -4.50 4.16 -7.72
N GLU A 150 -4.17 5.00 -8.68
CA GLU A 150 -4.03 6.44 -8.54
C GLU A 150 -4.96 7.09 -9.54
N SER A 151 -5.63 8.16 -9.13
CA SER A 151 -6.45 8.94 -10.05
C SER A 151 -6.39 10.41 -9.71
N GLN A 152 -6.43 11.24 -10.74
CA GLN A 152 -6.62 12.68 -10.64
C GLN A 152 -7.74 13.06 -11.61
N TYR A 153 -8.73 13.75 -11.07
CA TYR A 153 -9.85 14.30 -11.84
C TYR A 153 -9.85 15.81 -11.69
N LEU A 154 -10.38 16.51 -12.70
CA LEU A 154 -10.58 17.95 -12.61
C LEU A 154 -11.63 18.27 -11.56
N GLU A 155 -11.41 19.33 -10.80
CA GLU A 155 -12.41 19.79 -9.86
C GLU A 155 -13.64 20.35 -10.61
N PRO A 156 -14.85 20.24 -10.03
CA PRO A 156 -16.04 20.83 -10.63
C PRO A 156 -15.85 22.34 -10.88
N GLY A 157 -15.84 22.74 -12.16
CA GLY A 157 -15.66 24.13 -12.58
C GLY A 157 -14.30 24.43 -13.22
N GLU A 158 -13.36 23.49 -13.20
CA GLU A 158 -12.14 23.57 -14.02
C GLU A 158 -12.44 23.10 -15.45
N GLU A 159 -12.26 23.99 -16.42
CA GLU A 159 -12.45 23.68 -17.85
C GLU A 159 -11.18 23.08 -18.50
N PHE A 160 -10.03 23.25 -17.85
CA PHE A 160 -8.72 22.85 -18.36
C PHE A 160 -7.91 22.16 -17.27
N GLY A 161 -7.23 21.08 -17.66
CA GLY A 161 -6.22 20.42 -16.86
C GLY A 161 -6.12 18.94 -17.20
N ASP A 162 -5.24 18.26 -16.49
CA ASP A 162 -4.94 16.86 -16.73
C ASP A 162 -5.87 15.97 -15.91
N GLN A 163 -6.45 14.97 -16.57
CA GLN A 163 -7.14 13.87 -15.92
C GLN A 163 -6.37 12.59 -16.19
N PHE A 164 -6.17 11.79 -15.15
CA PHE A 164 -5.60 10.48 -15.33
C PHE A 164 -6.14 9.45 -14.35
N THR A 165 -6.12 8.21 -14.80
CA THR A 165 -6.13 7.03 -13.94
C THR A 165 -4.88 6.22 -14.22
N LEU A 166 -4.23 5.73 -13.18
CA LEU A 166 -2.98 5.00 -13.26
C LEU A 166 -3.00 3.84 -12.27
N THR A 167 -2.57 2.66 -12.70
CA THR A 167 -2.31 1.52 -11.82
C THR A 167 -0.81 1.34 -11.67
N ARG A 168 -0.30 1.49 -10.44
CA ARG A 168 1.08 1.17 -10.08
C ARG A 168 1.21 -0.30 -9.74
N TYR A 169 2.24 -0.95 -10.29
CA TYR A 169 2.59 -2.33 -10.00
C TYR A 169 3.82 -2.37 -9.10
N HIS A 170 3.63 -2.85 -7.88
CA HIS A 170 4.70 -3.04 -6.91
C HIS A 170 5.17 -4.50 -6.94
N PHE A 171 6.38 -4.70 -7.44
CA PHE A 171 7.07 -5.97 -7.44
C PHE A 171 7.83 -6.09 -6.12
N VAL A 172 7.42 -7.04 -5.28
CA VAL A 172 7.90 -7.18 -3.91
C VAL A 172 8.65 -8.50 -3.75
N LEU A 173 9.95 -8.42 -3.44
CA LEU A 173 10.80 -9.58 -3.18
C LEU A 173 10.83 -9.90 -1.69
N LEU A 174 10.33 -11.08 -1.34
CA LEU A 174 10.31 -11.59 0.03
C LEU A 174 11.33 -12.71 0.23
N SER A 175 11.92 -12.75 1.41
CA SER A 175 12.74 -13.86 1.89
C SER A 175 11.88 -15.10 2.16
N LYS A 176 12.53 -16.25 2.39
CA LYS A 176 11.83 -17.48 2.84
C LYS A 176 11.03 -17.28 4.13
N LYS A 177 11.46 -16.34 4.97
CA LYS A 177 10.79 -15.99 6.24
C LYS A 177 9.74 -14.89 6.07
N GLY A 178 9.45 -14.46 4.84
CA GLY A 178 8.50 -13.37 4.57
C GLY A 178 9.08 -11.97 4.77
N GLU A 179 10.38 -11.82 5.03
CA GLU A 179 11.00 -10.49 5.18
C GLU A 179 11.12 -9.78 3.84
N LEU A 180 10.77 -8.49 3.81
CA LEU A 180 10.96 -7.65 2.63
C LEU A 180 12.45 -7.45 2.32
N LEU A 181 12.88 -7.93 1.16
CA LEU A 181 14.25 -7.79 0.69
C LEU A 181 14.43 -6.60 -0.25
N ALA A 182 13.47 -6.38 -1.15
CA ALA A 182 13.49 -5.28 -2.11
C ALA A 182 12.09 -5.06 -2.70
N ALA A 183 11.83 -3.86 -3.22
CA ALA A 183 10.62 -3.54 -3.96
C ALA A 183 10.90 -2.62 -5.15
N GLU A 184 10.29 -2.91 -6.29
CA GLU A 184 10.35 -2.11 -7.50
C GLU A 184 8.95 -1.72 -7.99
N GLU A 185 8.86 -0.58 -8.65
CA GLU A 185 7.61 -0.03 -9.15
C GLU A 185 7.63 0.08 -10.68
N VAL A 186 6.54 -0.35 -11.30
CA VAL A 186 6.30 -0.24 -12.73
C VAL A 186 4.90 0.33 -12.97
N VAL A 187 4.79 1.25 -13.92
CA VAL A 187 3.52 1.79 -14.41
C VAL A 187 2.83 0.71 -15.26
N GLY A 188 1.60 0.35 -14.92
CA GLY A 188 0.80 -0.63 -15.66
C GLY A 188 -0.27 0.03 -16.51
N GLU A 189 -1.54 -0.21 -16.17
CA GLU A 189 -2.66 0.47 -16.82
C GLU A 189 -2.60 1.96 -16.58
N GLU A 190 -2.94 2.73 -17.61
CA GLU A 190 -2.87 4.18 -17.57
C GLU A 190 -3.89 4.72 -18.56
N ASP A 191 -4.70 5.68 -18.14
CA ASP A 191 -5.60 6.43 -19.00
C ASP A 191 -5.37 7.90 -18.70
N PHE A 192 -4.93 8.65 -19.70
CA PHE A 192 -4.62 10.07 -19.56
C PHE A 192 -5.37 10.85 -20.63
N SER A 193 -5.93 11.99 -20.23
CA SER A 193 -6.42 13.02 -21.12
C SER A 193 -6.11 14.39 -20.53
N GLY A 194 -5.55 15.29 -21.32
CA GLY A 194 -5.17 16.62 -20.86
C GLY A 194 -4.86 17.57 -22.00
N ASP A 195 -4.79 18.85 -21.67
CA ASP A 195 -4.37 19.91 -22.59
C ASP A 195 -2.84 20.01 -22.60
N VAL A 196 -2.18 19.03 -23.21
CA VAL A 196 -0.73 19.10 -23.42
C VAL A 196 -0.43 19.97 -24.64
N ARG A 197 0.23 21.11 -24.40
CA ARG A 197 0.68 22.01 -25.48
C ARG A 197 1.63 21.35 -26.49
N GLN A 198 2.21 20.18 -26.14
CA GLN A 198 3.04 19.34 -27.02
C GLN A 198 2.84 17.85 -26.64
N GLY A 199 2.56 16.99 -27.64
CA GLY A 199 2.36 15.55 -27.45
C GLY A 199 0.90 15.08 -27.63
N PRO A 200 0.60 13.78 -27.46
CA PRO A 200 -0.76 13.28 -27.58
C PRO A 200 -1.62 13.81 -26.42
N THR A 201 -2.73 14.47 -26.76
CA THR A 201 -3.70 15.03 -25.78
C THR A 201 -4.48 13.96 -25.02
N ALA A 202 -4.37 12.71 -25.46
CA ALA A 202 -4.85 11.55 -24.72
C ALA A 202 -4.04 10.31 -25.09
N TYR A 203 -3.81 9.43 -24.13
CA TYR A 203 -3.30 8.09 -24.38
C TYR A 203 -3.85 7.10 -23.36
N ARG A 204 -3.94 5.84 -23.77
CA ARG A 204 -4.38 4.74 -22.91
C ARG A 204 -3.43 3.57 -23.06
N CYS A 205 -2.98 3.03 -21.95
CA CYS A 205 -2.24 1.79 -21.85
C CYS A 205 -3.04 0.78 -21.04
N GLU A 206 -3.24 -0.41 -21.59
CA GLU A 206 -3.93 -1.52 -20.93
C GLU A 206 -2.95 -2.65 -20.67
N LEU A 207 -3.07 -3.32 -19.52
CA LEU A 207 -2.24 -4.48 -19.21
C LEU A 207 -2.60 -5.64 -20.15
N GLU A 208 -1.62 -6.11 -20.91
CA GLU A 208 -1.76 -7.34 -21.68
C GLU A 208 -1.50 -8.56 -20.80
N GLY A 209 -0.46 -8.48 -19.94
CA GLY A 209 -0.21 -9.50 -18.95
C GLY A 209 1.09 -9.35 -18.20
N ILE A 210 1.24 -10.17 -17.15
CA ILE A 210 2.49 -10.34 -16.42
C ILE A 210 2.93 -11.79 -16.55
N GLY A 211 4.03 -11.99 -17.27
CA GLY A 211 4.58 -13.30 -17.58
C GLY A 211 5.90 -13.56 -16.88
N ARG A 212 6.24 -14.85 -16.69
CA ARG A 212 7.61 -15.23 -16.36
C ARG A 212 8.50 -15.07 -17.59
N SER A 213 9.68 -14.51 -17.41
CA SER A 213 10.68 -14.43 -18.48
C SER A 213 12.01 -14.99 -18.01
N GLY A 214 12.01 -16.28 -17.69
CA GLY A 214 13.12 -17.00 -17.07
C GLY A 214 12.84 -17.37 -15.62
N ALA A 215 13.86 -17.90 -14.94
CA ALA A 215 13.73 -18.41 -13.57
C ALA A 215 13.65 -17.30 -12.50
N GLU A 216 14.18 -16.11 -12.79
CA GLU A 216 14.38 -15.02 -11.82
C GLU A 216 13.81 -13.68 -12.30
N SER A 217 12.91 -13.68 -13.29
CA SER A 217 12.30 -12.42 -13.76
C SER A 217 10.83 -12.54 -14.14
N LEU A 218 10.12 -11.44 -13.91
CA LEU A 218 8.78 -11.18 -14.44
C LEU A 218 8.87 -10.10 -15.50
N VAL A 219 7.98 -10.17 -16.48
CA VAL A 219 7.81 -9.18 -17.52
C VAL A 219 6.37 -8.70 -17.49
N LEU A 220 6.21 -7.39 -17.39
CA LEU A 220 4.94 -6.69 -17.55
C LEU A 220 4.87 -6.21 -19.00
N THR A 221 3.81 -6.58 -19.70
CA THR A 221 3.51 -6.10 -21.05
C THR A 221 2.21 -5.31 -21.02
N ARG A 222 2.22 -4.12 -21.62
CA ARG A 222 1.04 -3.27 -21.79
C ARG A 222 0.85 -2.86 -23.25
N ASN A 223 -0.38 -2.80 -23.73
CA ASN A 223 -0.73 -2.29 -25.05
C ASN A 223 -1.12 -0.81 -24.93
N CYS A 224 -0.35 0.08 -25.52
CA CYS A 224 -0.56 1.53 -25.46
C CYS A 224 -1.10 2.06 -26.78
N ARG A 225 -2.01 3.02 -26.70
CA ARG A 225 -2.66 3.69 -27.84
C ARG A 225 -2.78 5.19 -27.57
N ALA A 226 -2.48 6.00 -28.57
CA ALA A 226 -2.75 7.44 -28.53
C ALA A 226 -4.19 7.71 -29.00
N GLY A 227 -4.90 8.60 -28.31
CA GLY A 227 -6.24 9.04 -28.70
C GLY A 227 -6.20 10.12 -29.79
N THR A 228 -5.25 11.05 -29.71
CA THR A 228 -4.98 12.06 -30.74
C THR A 228 -3.47 12.18 -30.90
N ALA A 229 -2.98 12.21 -32.13
CA ALA A 229 -1.55 12.25 -32.41
C ALA A 229 -1.27 13.05 -33.68
N GLU A 230 -0.10 13.70 -33.72
CA GLU A 230 0.40 14.35 -34.93
C GLU A 230 0.83 13.30 -35.96
N CYS A 231 0.90 13.71 -37.22
CA CYS A 231 1.33 12.81 -38.26
C CYS A 231 2.74 12.23 -38.01
N GLY A 232 2.94 10.94 -38.31
CA GLY A 232 4.21 10.24 -38.08
C GLY A 232 4.46 9.82 -36.62
N SER A 233 3.61 10.27 -35.69
CA SER A 233 3.67 9.86 -34.28
C SER A 233 3.30 8.39 -34.11
N VAL A 234 3.87 7.75 -33.08
CA VAL A 234 3.45 6.40 -32.67
C VAL A 234 2.04 6.50 -32.08
N VAL A 235 1.08 5.86 -32.73
CA VAL A 235 -0.32 5.80 -32.29
C VAL A 235 -0.64 4.52 -31.53
N ARG A 236 0.20 3.49 -31.68
CA ARG A 236 0.08 2.24 -30.94
C ARG A 236 1.43 1.58 -30.76
N ALA A 237 1.68 1.00 -29.60
CA ALA A 237 2.85 0.16 -29.34
C ALA A 237 2.57 -0.78 -28.17
N ASP A 238 3.28 -1.90 -28.13
CA ASP A 238 3.37 -2.73 -26.92
C ASP A 238 4.59 -2.28 -26.12
N GLU A 239 4.40 -1.98 -24.84
CA GLU A 239 5.46 -1.60 -23.93
C GLU A 239 5.77 -2.75 -22.98
N VAL A 240 7.04 -3.14 -22.96
CA VAL A 240 7.53 -4.31 -22.22
C VAL A 240 8.52 -3.84 -21.16
N THR A 241 8.22 -4.11 -19.89
CA THR A 241 9.10 -3.80 -18.75
C THR A 241 9.47 -5.09 -18.03
N ARG A 242 10.77 -5.34 -17.88
CA ARG A 242 11.29 -6.51 -17.17
C ARG A 242 11.70 -6.14 -15.74
N VAL A 243 11.31 -6.96 -14.77
CA VAL A 243 11.79 -6.88 -13.39
C VAL A 243 12.55 -8.16 -13.06
N THR A 244 13.85 -8.02 -12.79
CA THR A 244 14.76 -9.15 -12.55
C THR A 244 15.22 -9.17 -11.10
N VAL A 245 15.25 -10.36 -10.51
CA VAL A 245 15.81 -10.60 -9.19
C VAL A 245 17.33 -10.78 -9.31
N GLN A 246 18.09 -10.01 -8.54
CA GLN A 246 19.54 -10.14 -8.44
C GLN A 246 19.94 -10.33 -6.98
N GLY A 247 20.01 -11.59 -6.55
CA GLY A 247 20.30 -11.94 -5.17
C GLY A 247 19.19 -11.52 -4.20
N SER A 248 19.40 -10.45 -3.43
CA SER A 248 18.41 -9.85 -2.53
C SER A 248 17.87 -8.51 -3.04
N THR A 249 18.19 -8.16 -4.28
CA THR A 249 17.75 -6.90 -4.90
C THR A 249 16.82 -7.17 -6.08
N LEU A 250 16.09 -6.14 -6.49
CA LEU A 250 15.29 -6.13 -7.71
C LEU A 250 15.87 -5.07 -8.65
N VAL A 251 15.88 -5.39 -9.94
CA VAL A 251 16.32 -4.47 -10.99
C VAL A 251 15.22 -4.34 -12.02
N ARG A 252 14.69 -3.13 -12.14
CA ARG A 252 13.77 -2.74 -13.21
C ARG A 252 14.56 -2.39 -14.46
N GLY A 253 14.33 -3.12 -15.55
CA GLY A 253 14.85 -2.78 -16.86
C GLY A 253 14.12 -1.60 -17.48
N THR A 254 14.74 -0.94 -18.46
CA THR A 254 14.08 0.09 -19.27
C THR A 254 12.87 -0.49 -20.00
N THR A 255 11.77 0.26 -20.02
CA THR A 255 10.60 -0.08 -20.82
C THR A 255 10.94 0.02 -22.31
N THR A 256 10.76 -1.06 -23.04
CA THR A 256 11.02 -1.12 -24.49
C THR A 256 9.71 -1.16 -25.26
N ARG A 257 9.62 -0.38 -26.34
CA ARG A 257 8.48 -0.43 -27.27
C ARG A 257 8.69 -1.50 -28.35
N MET A 258 7.62 -2.20 -28.65
CA MET A 258 7.53 -3.21 -29.70
C MET A 258 6.26 -2.96 -30.53
N ASN A 259 6.22 -3.53 -31.74
CA ASN A 259 5.04 -3.49 -32.61
C ASN A 259 4.48 -2.08 -32.84
N GLU A 260 5.37 -1.08 -33.01
CA GLU A 260 4.96 0.31 -33.21
C GLU A 260 4.13 0.47 -34.49
N GLN A 261 3.00 1.15 -34.37
CA GLN A 261 2.21 1.66 -35.48
C GLN A 261 2.22 3.18 -35.43
N ARG A 262 2.46 3.81 -36.58
CA ARG A 262 2.55 5.26 -36.70
C ARG A 262 1.38 5.80 -37.51
N LEU A 263 0.95 7.02 -37.19
CA LEU A 263 -0.09 7.70 -37.96
C LEU A 263 0.43 8.01 -39.36
N GLU A 264 -0.27 7.53 -40.39
CA GLU A 264 0.03 7.86 -41.79
C GLU A 264 -0.36 9.32 -42.10
N CYS A 265 0.47 10.01 -42.88
CA CYS A 265 0.12 11.33 -43.41
C CYS A 265 -0.62 11.12 -44.72
N GLY A 266 -1.85 11.61 -44.82
CA GLY A 266 -2.47 11.79 -46.13
C GLY A 266 -1.67 12.82 -46.93
N ASP A 267 -1.41 12.53 -48.20
CA ASP A 267 -0.81 13.45 -49.17
C ASP A 267 -1.73 14.64 -49.51
#